data_AF-A0A418VXW3-F1
#
_entry.id   AF-A0A418VXW3-F1
#
_cell.length_a   1.000
_cell.length_b   1.000
_cell.length_c   1.000
_cell.angle_alpha   90.00
_cell.angle_beta   90.00
_cell.angle_gamma   90.00
#
_symmetry.space_group_name_H-M   'P 1'
#
loop_
_entity.id
_entity.type
_entity.pdbx_description
1 polymer ?
#
loop_
_entity_poly.entity_id
_entity_poly.type
_entity_poly.pdbx_seq_one_letter_code
_entity_poly.pdbx_strand_id
1 'polypeptide(L)'
;MGQVIVLKHVRLAKAFQAIESAAYSLDGELHSLRALSAAGLPDFPEEAAMLRAYVRTLTVLLQAMTPDEVEDAGLSDRHAKAEATVARCAANLKAFTPTIHPAARGGAA
;
A
#
# COMPACT_ATOMS: atom_id res chain seq x y z
N MET A 1 -30.43 8.57 -18.80
CA MET A 1 -28.95 8.59 -18.70
C MET A 1 -28.44 8.94 -17.30
N GLY A 2 -29.01 9.92 -16.58
CA GLY A 2 -28.53 10.30 -15.24
C GLY A 2 -28.45 9.18 -14.19
N GLN A 3 -29.39 8.23 -14.15
CA GLN A 3 -29.35 7.12 -13.18
C GLN A 3 -28.15 6.16 -13.36
N VAL A 4 -27.68 5.97 -14.60
CA VAL A 4 -26.53 5.09 -14.90
C VAL A 4 -25.23 5.75 -14.45
N ILE A 5 -25.11 7.06 -14.64
CA ILE A 5 -23.96 7.87 -14.20
C ILE A 5 -23.88 7.86 -12.66
N VAL A 6 -25.00 8.06 -11.98
CA VAL A 6 -25.07 8.00 -10.50
C VAL A 6 -24.67 6.62 -9.98
N LEU A 7 -25.16 5.53 -10.58
CA LEU A 7 -24.79 4.17 -10.15
C LEU A 7 -23.29 3.89 -10.36
N LYS A 8 -22.71 4.38 -11.46
CA LYS A 8 -21.27 4.28 -11.74
C LYS A 8 -20.46 4.96 -10.63
N HIS A 9 -20.77 6.22 -10.31
CA HIS A 9 -20.04 6.98 -9.28
C HIS A 9 -20.19 6.37 -7.88
N VAL A 10 -21.38 5.85 -7.53
CA VAL A 10 -21.58 5.16 -6.25
C VAL A 10 -20.72 3.90 -6.14
N ARG A 11 -20.61 3.12 -7.22
CA ARG A 11 -19.75 1.92 -7.24
C ARG A 11 -18.28 2.30 -7.13
N LEU A 12 -17.86 3.33 -7.86
CA LEU A 12 -16.50 3.85 -7.80
C LEU A 12 -16.13 4.34 -6.40
N ALA A 13 -17.00 5.12 -5.77
CA ALA A 13 -16.78 5.63 -4.41
C ALA A 13 -16.70 4.52 -3.37
N LYS A 14 -17.50 3.46 -3.50
CA LYS A 14 -17.42 2.28 -2.62
C LYS A 14 -16.14 1.48 -2.82
N ALA A 15 -15.74 1.25 -4.07
CA ALA A 15 -14.48 0.59 -4.38
C ALA A 15 -13.29 1.39 -3.83
N PHE A 16 -13.31 2.71 -4.03
CA PHE A 16 -12.34 3.64 -3.48
C PHE A 16 -12.26 3.57 -1.95
N GLN A 17 -13.41 3.56 -1.27
CA GLN A 17 -13.46 3.48 0.20
C GLN A 17 -12.80 2.21 0.75
N ALA A 18 -12.94 1.08 0.05
CA ALA A 18 -12.25 -0.16 0.43
C ALA A 18 -10.72 -0.03 0.29
N ILE A 19 -10.25 0.59 -0.80
CA ILE A 19 -8.82 0.85 -1.05
C ILE A 19 -8.27 1.80 0.03
N GLU A 20 -9.00 2.86 0.34
CA GLU A 20 -8.63 3.85 1.36
C GLU A 20 -8.51 3.20 2.76
N SER A 21 -9.49 2.39 3.17
CA SER A 21 -9.44 1.66 4.44
C SER A 21 -8.27 0.70 4.50
N ALA A 22 -7.98 -0.02 3.41
CA ALA A 22 -6.84 -0.92 3.33
C ALA A 22 -5.50 -0.18 3.44
N ALA A 23 -5.37 0.98 2.77
CA ALA A 23 -4.17 1.80 2.85
C ALA A 23 -3.91 2.31 4.28
N TYR A 24 -4.93 2.76 4.99
CA TYR A 24 -4.78 3.21 6.38
C TYR A 24 -4.47 2.06 7.36
N SER A 25 -5.11 0.89 7.19
CA SER A 25 -4.78 -0.29 8.01
C SER A 25 -3.31 -0.66 7.85
N LEU A 26 -2.84 -0.71 6.59
CA LEU A 26 -1.46 -1.03 6.25
C LEU A 26 -0.45 -0.03 6.83
N ASP A 27 -0.76 1.27 6.80
CA ASP A 27 0.11 2.30 7.40
C ASP A 27 0.27 2.07 8.92
N GLY A 28 -0.82 1.69 9.60
CA GLY A 28 -0.80 1.34 11.03
C GLY A 28 -0.01 0.07 11.35
N GLU A 29 -0.15 -0.98 10.54
CA GLU A 29 0.63 -2.22 10.68
C GLU A 29 2.12 -1.96 10.49
N LEU A 30 2.50 -1.17 9.46
CA LEU A 30 3.89 -0.82 9.20
C LEU A 30 4.49 0.08 10.29
N HIS A 31 3.69 0.97 10.87
CA HIS A 31 4.12 1.75 12.03
C HIS A 31 4.43 0.84 13.22
N SER A 32 3.59 -0.16 13.46
CA SER A 32 3.79 -1.14 14.54
C SER A 32 5.03 -2.00 14.30
N LEU A 33 5.23 -2.51 13.09
CA LEU A 33 6.43 -3.28 12.71
C LEU A 33 7.71 -2.47 12.89
N ARG A 34 7.68 -1.16 12.60
CA ARG A 34 8.83 -0.28 12.82
C ARG A 34 9.16 -0.11 14.29
N ALA A 35 8.14 0.05 15.13
CA ALA A 35 8.33 0.14 16.57
C ALA A 35 8.94 -1.16 17.13
N LEU A 36 8.51 -2.33 16.63
CA LEU A 36 9.06 -3.62 17.01
C LEU A 36 10.52 -3.79 16.57
N SER A 37 10.84 -3.44 15.31
CA SER A 37 12.22 -3.46 14.81
C SER A 37 13.13 -2.51 15.59
N ALA A 38 12.66 -1.30 15.92
CA ALA A 38 13.39 -0.36 16.76
C ALA A 38 13.64 -0.87 18.19
N ALA A 39 12.78 -1.75 18.70
CA ALA A 39 12.95 -2.44 19.97
C ALA A 39 13.94 -3.63 19.91
N GLY A 40 14.57 -3.88 18.75
CA GLY A 40 15.55 -4.96 18.57
C GLY A 40 14.94 -6.35 18.43
N LEU A 41 13.64 -6.44 18.14
CA LEU A 41 12.98 -7.71 17.82
C LEU A 41 13.44 -8.20 16.43
N PRO A 42 13.48 -9.54 16.21
CA PRO A 42 13.96 -10.12 14.98
C PRO A 42 13.21 -9.61 13.74
N ASP A 43 13.90 -9.60 12.60
CA ASP A 43 13.33 -9.19 11.33
C ASP A 43 12.15 -10.09 10.91
N PHE A 44 11.20 -9.48 10.19
CA PHE A 44 9.97 -10.10 9.68
C PHE A 44 10.00 -10.18 8.14
N PRO A 45 10.88 -11.02 7.54
CA PRO A 45 11.12 -10.99 6.10
C PRO A 45 9.93 -11.46 5.27
N GLU A 46 9.17 -12.45 5.74
CA GLU A 46 7.98 -12.98 5.07
C GLU A 46 6.83 -11.98 5.12
N GLU A 47 6.59 -11.39 6.28
CA GLU A 47 5.61 -10.33 6.48
C GLU A 47 5.97 -9.11 5.63
N ALA A 48 7.24 -8.70 5.60
CA ALA A 48 7.69 -7.61 4.74
C ALA A 48 7.47 -7.91 3.24
N ALA A 49 7.65 -9.16 2.80
CA ALA A 49 7.37 -9.57 1.42
C ALA A 49 5.86 -9.52 1.11
N MET A 50 5.01 -10.01 2.01
CA MET A 50 3.55 -9.94 1.89
C MET A 50 3.07 -8.49 1.83
N LEU A 51 3.57 -7.63 2.73
CA LEU A 51 3.21 -6.21 2.79
C LEU A 51 3.67 -5.47 1.53
N ARG A 52 4.82 -5.83 0.92
CA ARG A 52 5.24 -5.29 -0.38
C ARG A 52 4.28 -5.67 -1.50
N ALA A 53 3.80 -6.91 -1.53
CA ALA A 53 2.79 -7.33 -2.49
C ALA A 53 1.46 -6.57 -2.28
N TYR A 54 1.09 -6.31 -1.03
CA TYR A 54 -0.12 -5.56 -0.70
C TYR A 54 -0.01 -4.08 -1.11
N VAL A 55 1.09 -3.40 -0.81
CA VAL A 55 1.39 -2.05 -1.30
C VAL A 55 1.30 -1.99 -2.82
N ARG A 56 1.94 -2.93 -3.53
CA ARG A 56 1.89 -2.99 -5.00
C ARG A 56 0.47 -3.12 -5.51
N THR A 57 -0.35 -3.96 -4.87
CA THR A 57 -1.76 -4.14 -5.23
C THR A 57 -2.53 -2.84 -5.07
N LEU A 58 -2.38 -2.14 -3.94
CA LEU A 58 -3.03 -0.86 -3.70
C LEU A 58 -2.58 0.22 -4.70
N THR A 59 -1.29 0.26 -5.04
CA THR A 59 -0.78 1.18 -6.07
C THR A 59 -1.45 0.93 -7.42
N VAL A 60 -1.53 -0.33 -7.86
CA VAL A 60 -2.17 -0.68 -9.14
C VAL A 60 -3.66 -0.32 -9.12
N LEU A 61 -4.36 -0.57 -8.01
CA LEU A 61 -5.77 -0.24 -7.88
C LEU A 61 -6.03 1.27 -7.92
N LEU A 62 -5.16 2.08 -7.30
CA LEU A 62 -5.25 3.55 -7.37
C LEU A 62 -4.96 4.08 -8.78
N GLN A 63 -3.97 3.50 -9.47
CA GLN A 63 -3.60 3.86 -10.84
C GLN A 63 -4.63 3.42 -11.89
N ALA A 64 -5.44 2.41 -11.58
CA ALA A 64 -6.52 1.95 -12.46
C ALA A 64 -7.71 2.93 -12.50
N MET A 65 -7.80 3.87 -11.54
CA MET A 65 -8.82 4.92 -11.54
C MET A 65 -8.33 6.09 -12.39
N THR A 66 -9.09 6.47 -13.42
CA THR A 66 -8.67 7.59 -14.27
C THR A 66 -8.87 8.93 -13.56
N PRO A 67 -8.08 9.97 -13.88
CA PRO A 67 -8.25 11.30 -13.30
C PRO A 67 -9.68 11.83 -13.47
N ASP A 68 -10.25 11.68 -14.67
CA ASP A 68 -11.62 12.10 -14.97
C ASP A 68 -12.65 11.38 -14.08
N GLU A 69 -12.50 10.07 -13.86
CA GLU A 69 -13.41 9.30 -13.00
C GLU A 69 -13.32 9.71 -11.53
N VAL A 70 -12.11 10.07 -11.08
CA VAL A 70 -11.88 10.57 -9.72
C VAL A 70 -12.48 11.96 -9.54
N GLU A 71 -12.32 12.84 -10.53
CA GLU A 71 -12.86 14.20 -10.52
C GLU A 71 -14.40 14.21 -10.60
N ASP A 72 -14.97 13.48 -11.55
CA ASP A 72 -16.42 13.36 -11.75
C ASP A 72 -17.15 12.77 -10.53
N ALA A 73 -16.44 11.94 -9.75
CA ALA A 73 -16.96 11.37 -8.51
C ALA A 73 -16.66 12.21 -7.25
N GLY A 74 -15.96 13.34 -7.38
CA GLY A 74 -15.57 14.21 -6.26
C GLY A 74 -14.61 13.54 -5.27
N LEU A 75 -13.74 12.67 -5.75
CA LEU A 75 -12.83 11.86 -4.93
C LEU A 75 -11.39 12.39 -4.90
N SER A 76 -11.07 13.47 -5.63
CA SER A 76 -9.69 13.95 -5.85
C SER A 76 -8.88 14.10 -4.57
N ASP A 77 -9.41 14.78 -3.54
CA ASP A 77 -8.70 14.98 -2.27
C ASP A 77 -8.43 13.66 -1.54
N ARG A 78 -9.38 12.73 -1.59
CA ARG A 78 -9.25 11.43 -0.92
C ARG A 78 -8.29 10.53 -1.69
N HIS A 79 -8.37 10.54 -3.02
CA HIS A 79 -7.47 9.80 -3.90
C HIS A 79 -6.02 10.25 -3.67
N ALA A 80 -5.75 11.56 -3.67
CA ALA A 80 -4.43 12.10 -3.36
C ALA A 80 -3.92 11.68 -1.96
N LYS A 81 -4.80 11.66 -0.94
CA LYS A 81 -4.44 11.17 0.41
C LYS A 81 -4.13 9.68 0.43
N ALA A 82 -4.90 8.87 -0.30
CA ALA A 82 -4.67 7.44 -0.42
C ALA A 82 -3.34 7.16 -1.14
N GLU A 83 -3.04 7.86 -2.24
CA GLU A 83 -1.75 7.78 -2.93
C GLU A 83 -0.58 8.15 -2.01
N ALA A 84 -0.69 9.27 -1.29
CA ALA A 84 0.33 9.69 -0.33
C ALA A 84 0.53 8.63 0.77
N THR A 85 -0.55 7.99 1.23
CA THR A 85 -0.49 6.93 2.24
C THR A 85 0.20 5.68 1.71
N VAL A 86 -0.19 5.20 0.53
CA VAL A 86 0.46 4.04 -0.11
C VAL A 86 1.93 4.33 -0.41
N ALA A 87 2.28 5.54 -0.82
CA ALA A 87 3.67 5.97 -1.03
C ALA A 87 4.49 5.96 0.27
N ARG A 88 3.92 6.44 1.39
CA ARG A 88 4.54 6.30 2.71
C ARG A 88 4.74 4.83 3.09
N CYS A 89 3.73 3.98 2.91
CA CYS A 89 3.85 2.54 3.17
C CYS A 89 5.00 1.90 2.36
N ALA A 90 5.12 2.26 1.07
CA ALA A 90 6.20 1.79 0.21
C ALA A 90 7.58 2.24 0.70
N ALA A 91 7.72 3.52 1.08
CA ALA A 91 8.95 4.05 1.66
C ALA A 91 9.29 3.34 2.98
N ASN A 92 8.27 3.02 3.78
CA ASN A 92 8.46 2.32 5.03
C ASN A 92 9.00 0.91 4.84
N LEU A 93 8.47 0.17 3.86
CA LEU A 93 8.92 -1.18 3.52
C LEU A 93 10.32 -1.26 2.92
N LYS A 94 10.81 -0.19 2.28
CA LYS A 94 12.20 -0.14 1.79
C LYS A 94 13.20 -0.14 2.95
N ALA A 95 12.84 0.40 4.12
CA ALA A 95 13.69 0.38 5.30
C ALA A 95 13.86 -1.02 5.90
N PHE A 96 12.92 -1.94 5.64
CA PHE A 96 12.96 -3.35 6.03
C PHE A 96 13.59 -4.26 4.96
N THR A 97 14.40 -3.71 4.06
CA THR A 97 15.09 -4.55 3.08
C THR A 97 16.12 -5.38 3.84
N PRO A 98 16.03 -6.72 3.82
CA PRO A 98 17.07 -7.53 4.41
C PRO A 98 18.37 -7.16 3.70
N THR A 99 19.37 -6.73 4.46
CA THR A 99 20.75 -6.77 3.98
C THR A 99 20.92 -8.17 3.45
N ILE A 100 21.03 -8.33 2.13
CA ILE A 100 21.43 -9.60 1.54
C ILE A 100 22.86 -9.78 2.05
N HIS A 101 23.02 -10.38 3.23
CA HIS A 101 24.31 -10.86 3.64
C HIS A 101 24.68 -11.87 2.57
N PRO A 102 25.77 -11.68 1.81
CA PRO A 102 26.25 -12.72 0.94
C PRO A 102 26.58 -13.90 1.86
N ALA A 103 25.65 -14.87 1.92
CA ALA A 103 25.88 -16.12 2.62
C ALA A 103 27.20 -16.66 2.07
N ALA A 104 28.12 -16.87 3.00
CA ALA A 104 29.48 -17.26 2.76
C ALA A 104 29.56 -18.32 1.64
N ARG A 105 30.21 -17.97 0.52
CA ARG A 105 30.94 -18.97 -0.27
C ARG A 105 32.12 -19.44 0.58
N GLY A 106 31.83 -20.21 1.62
CA GLY A 106 32.79 -20.93 2.45
C GLY A 106 32.73 -22.39 2.04
N GLY A 107 33.87 -22.89 1.56
CA GLY A 107 34.00 -24.10 0.77
C GLY A 107 33.51 -25.41 1.40
N ALA A 108 33.24 -26.35 0.51
CA ALA A 108 33.59 -27.74 0.74
C ALA A 108 34.54 -28.13 -0.40
N ALA A 109 35.77 -28.43 -0.02
CA ALA A 109 36.76 -29.13 -0.82
C ALA A 109 36.36 -30.59 -1.01
#